data_AF-A0A2M9MW82-F1
#
_entry.id   AF-A0A2M9MW82-F1
#
_cell.length_a   1.000
_cell.length_b   1.000
_cell.length_c   1.000
_cell.angle_alpha   90.00
_cell.angle_beta   90.00
_cell.angle_gamma   90.00
#
_symmetry.space_group_name_H-M   'P 1'
#
loop_
_entity.id
_entity.type
_entity.pdbx_description
1 polymer ?
#
loop_
_entity_poly.entity_id
_entity_poly.type
_entity_poly.pdbx_seq_one_letter_code
_entity_poly.pdbx_strand_id
1 'polypeptide(L)'
;MPIPNTRMPDFYQVIPAVDAPNLPHGRYPSYIVFLDADGDPIDIGGGGGPVTVAWADVSGKPSTFPPTIGTTASTAAAGNHTHAVANITGLQTALDAKLTGSKAPAQANSTATDVAGLVADFNALLAKLRTAGVITT
;
A
#
# COMPACT_ATOMS: atom_id res chain seq x y z
N MET A 1 -35.94 15.63 -47.64
CA MET A 1 -36.10 14.26 -48.14
C MET A 1 -36.93 13.50 -47.12
N PRO A 2 -38.14 13.00 -47.45
CA PRO A 2 -39.00 12.33 -46.49
C PRO A 2 -38.37 10.98 -46.13
N ILE A 3 -38.32 10.65 -44.84
CA ILE A 3 -37.87 9.33 -44.40
C ILE A 3 -38.94 8.33 -44.90
N PRO A 4 -38.60 7.34 -45.73
CA PRO A 4 -39.57 6.37 -46.20
C PRO A 4 -39.92 5.44 -45.03
N ASN A 5 -41.19 5.46 -44.59
CA ASN A 5 -41.74 4.49 -43.64
C ASN A 5 -41.96 3.13 -44.33
N THR A 6 -40.91 2.57 -44.95
CA THR A 6 -40.95 1.21 -45.49
C THR A 6 -40.92 0.26 -44.30
N ARG A 7 -42.12 -0.10 -43.82
CA ARG A 7 -42.44 -1.20 -42.90
C ARG A 7 -41.38 -1.43 -41.81
N MET A 8 -41.55 -0.76 -40.68
CA MET A 8 -40.98 -1.30 -39.43
C MET A 8 -41.58 -2.71 -39.29
N PRO A 9 -40.79 -3.79 -39.25
CA PRO A 9 -41.30 -5.10 -38.84
C PRO A 9 -42.05 -4.91 -37.53
N ASP A 10 -43.22 -5.54 -37.37
CA ASP A 10 -43.95 -5.52 -36.11
C ASP A 10 -43.11 -6.29 -35.06
N PHE A 11 -42.10 -5.63 -34.48
CA PHE A 11 -41.19 -6.17 -33.47
C PHE A 11 -41.88 -6.47 -32.15
N TYR A 12 -43.21 -6.47 -32.13
CA TYR A 12 -44.03 -6.50 -30.94
C TYR A 12 -45.28 -7.31 -31.24
N GLN A 13 -45.37 -8.49 -30.64
CA GLN A 13 -46.52 -9.37 -30.79
C GLN A 13 -47.19 -9.60 -29.44
N VAL A 14 -48.53 -9.47 -29.44
CA VAL A 14 -49.34 -9.87 -28.30
C VAL A 14 -49.63 -11.36 -28.45
N ILE A 15 -49.07 -12.17 -27.54
CA ILE A 15 -49.25 -13.63 -27.56
C ILE A 15 -50.08 -14.10 -26.35
N PRO A 16 -50.88 -15.17 -26.48
CA PRO A 16 -51.56 -15.79 -25.36
C PRO A 16 -50.56 -16.25 -24.29
N ALA A 17 -50.94 -16.16 -23.02
CA ALA A 17 -50.04 -16.52 -21.91
C ALA A 17 -49.53 -17.97 -21.93
N VAL A 18 -50.24 -18.88 -22.60
CA VAL A 18 -49.84 -20.29 -22.75
C VAL A 18 -48.68 -20.47 -23.72
N ASP A 19 -48.51 -19.54 -24.68
CA ASP A 19 -47.50 -19.59 -25.72
C ASP A 19 -46.29 -18.69 -25.40
N ALA A 20 -46.36 -17.93 -24.29
CA ALA A 20 -45.27 -17.08 -23.85
C ALA A 20 -44.14 -17.91 -23.22
N PRO A 21 -42.85 -17.56 -23.47
CA PRO A 21 -41.74 -18.17 -22.76
C PRO A 21 -41.92 -17.97 -21.24
N ASN A 22 -41.35 -18.87 -20.44
CA ASN A 22 -41.63 -18.97 -19.00
C ASN A 22 -41.04 -17.77 -18.23
N LEU A 23 -41.76 -16.64 -18.24
CA LEU A 23 -41.35 -15.41 -17.58
C LEU A 23 -41.74 -15.41 -16.10
N PRO A 24 -40.97 -14.74 -15.21
CA PRO A 24 -41.05 -14.98 -13.76
C PRO A 24 -42.29 -14.39 -13.06
N HIS A 25 -43.24 -13.79 -13.77
CA HIS A 25 -44.31 -12.99 -13.17
C HIS A 25 -45.72 -13.50 -13.49
N GLY A 26 -46.54 -13.60 -12.45
CA GLY A 26 -47.83 -14.29 -12.45
C GLY A 26 -48.87 -13.80 -13.46
N ARG A 27 -49.56 -14.79 -14.05
CA ARG A 27 -50.89 -14.79 -14.70
C ARG A 27 -51.45 -13.45 -15.21
N TYR A 28 -50.83 -12.87 -16.23
CA TYR A 28 -51.51 -11.94 -17.14
C TYR A 28 -52.07 -12.72 -18.35
N PRO A 29 -53.21 -12.32 -18.95
CA PRO A 29 -53.84 -13.10 -20.02
C PRO A 29 -53.03 -13.12 -21.34
N SER A 30 -52.15 -12.13 -21.56
CA SER A 30 -51.36 -12.00 -22.78
C SER A 30 -50.01 -11.29 -22.56
N TYR A 31 -48.97 -11.88 -23.14
CA TYR A 31 -47.57 -11.43 -23.24
C TYR A 31 -47.41 -10.23 -24.19
N ILE A 32 -46.61 -9.23 -23.85
CA ILE A 32 -46.02 -8.30 -24.81
C ILE A 32 -44.58 -8.74 -25.01
N VAL A 33 -44.26 -9.37 -26.15
CA VAL A 33 -42.90 -9.87 -26.42
C VAL A 33 -42.29 -9.04 -27.53
N PHE A 34 -41.04 -8.64 -27.34
CA PHE A 34 -40.25 -8.07 -28.41
C PHE A 34 -39.62 -9.21 -29.20
N LEU A 35 -39.84 -9.23 -30.51
CA LEU A 35 -39.37 -10.29 -31.39
C LEU A 35 -38.17 -9.81 -32.21
N ASP A 36 -37.28 -10.72 -32.60
CA ASP A 36 -36.23 -10.42 -33.56
C ASP A 36 -36.74 -10.49 -35.02
N ALA A 37 -35.83 -10.41 -35.98
CA ALA A 37 -36.18 -10.42 -37.40
C ALA A 37 -36.76 -11.76 -37.89
N ASP A 38 -36.53 -12.84 -37.15
CA ASP A 38 -36.97 -14.19 -37.47
C ASP A 38 -38.22 -14.60 -36.67
N GLY A 39 -38.70 -13.73 -35.76
CA GLY A 39 -39.91 -13.91 -34.98
C GLY A 39 -39.68 -14.58 -33.63
N ASP A 40 -38.42 -14.76 -33.23
CA ASP A 40 -38.06 -15.38 -31.96
C ASP A 40 -38.12 -14.34 -30.82
N PRO A 41 -38.59 -14.72 -29.62
CA PRO A 41 -38.60 -13.85 -28.44
C PRO A 41 -37.21 -13.32 -28.07
N ILE A 42 -37.06 -12.00 -28.02
CA ILE A 42 -35.88 -11.32 -27.46
C ILE A 42 -36.03 -11.25 -25.94
N ASP A 43 -35.10 -11.86 -25.23
CA ASP A 43 -34.98 -11.72 -23.79
C ASP A 43 -34.49 -10.30 -23.43
N ILE A 44 -35.41 -9.44 -22.96
CA ILE A 44 -35.09 -8.10 -22.40
C ILE A 44 -34.83 -8.20 -20.89
N GLY A 45 -34.43 -9.37 -20.41
CA GLY A 45 -34.10 -9.69 -19.02
C GLY A 45 -32.88 -8.95 -18.49
N GLY A 46 -32.94 -7.63 -18.42
CA GLY A 46 -32.06 -6.81 -17.60
C GLY A 46 -32.47 -6.93 -16.14
N GLY A 47 -32.22 -8.09 -15.52
CA GLY A 47 -32.40 -8.32 -14.09
C GLY A 47 -31.49 -7.38 -13.29
N GLY A 48 -31.98 -6.18 -13.00
CA GLY A 48 -31.33 -5.13 -12.21
C GLY A 48 -31.27 -5.44 -10.72
N GLY A 49 -30.78 -6.63 -10.35
CA GLY A 49 -30.29 -6.87 -9.00
C GLY A 49 -28.93 -6.21 -8.80
N PRO A 50 -28.50 -5.95 -7.55
CA PRO A 50 -27.13 -5.53 -7.29
C PRO A 50 -26.18 -6.60 -7.83
N VAL A 51 -25.55 -6.31 -8.97
CA VAL A 51 -24.53 -7.18 -9.57
C VAL A 51 -23.26 -6.99 -8.78
N THR A 52 -22.88 -8.04 -8.02
CA THR A 52 -21.53 -8.16 -7.49
C THR A 52 -20.58 -8.44 -8.64
N VAL A 53 -19.81 -7.43 -9.04
CA VAL A 53 -18.74 -7.61 -10.03
C VAL A 53 -17.57 -8.28 -9.32
N ALA A 54 -17.31 -9.54 -9.65
CA ALA A 54 -16.11 -10.18 -9.14
C ALA A 54 -14.90 -9.51 -9.78
N TRP A 55 -13.78 -9.45 -9.05
CA TRP A 55 -12.58 -8.86 -9.63
C TRP A 55 -12.12 -9.61 -10.89
N ALA A 56 -12.48 -10.89 -11.04
CA ALA A 56 -12.24 -11.69 -12.24
C ALA A 56 -12.91 -11.13 -13.51
N ASP A 57 -14.05 -10.44 -13.36
CA ASP A 57 -14.90 -10.01 -14.47
C ASP A 57 -14.47 -8.65 -15.06
N VAL A 58 -13.56 -7.94 -14.40
CA VAL A 58 -13.05 -6.63 -14.86
C VAL A 58 -11.98 -6.82 -15.93
N SER A 59 -12.31 -6.52 -17.18
CA SER A 59 -11.37 -6.49 -18.31
C SER A 59 -10.43 -5.28 -18.23
N GLY A 60 -9.17 -5.43 -18.64
CA GLY A 60 -8.19 -4.33 -18.66
C GLY A 60 -7.63 -3.93 -17.29
N LYS A 61 -7.97 -4.68 -16.23
CA LYS A 61 -7.39 -4.46 -14.91
C LYS A 61 -5.88 -4.70 -14.90
N PRO A 62 -5.08 -3.89 -14.17
CA PRO A 62 -3.68 -4.19 -13.93
C PRO A 62 -3.56 -5.57 -13.26
N SER A 63 -2.76 -6.47 -13.85
CA SER A 63 -2.49 -7.81 -13.29
C SER A 63 -1.69 -7.75 -11.99
N THR A 64 -1.02 -6.63 -11.76
CA THR A 64 -0.29 -6.28 -10.54
C THR A 64 -0.44 -4.78 -10.29
N PHE A 65 -0.44 -4.37 -9.03
CA PHE A 65 -0.04 -3.02 -8.64
C PHE A 65 1.44 -3.11 -8.23
N PRO A 66 2.38 -3.20 -9.19
CA PRO A 66 3.78 -3.30 -8.81
C PRO A 66 4.10 -2.05 -7.99
N PRO A 67 4.63 -2.18 -6.76
CA PRO A 67 5.04 -1.02 -6.01
C PRO A 67 6.02 -0.26 -6.89
N THR A 68 5.67 0.98 -7.24
CA THR A 68 6.62 1.85 -7.94
C THR A 68 7.72 2.12 -6.93
N ILE A 69 8.87 1.47 -7.10
CA ILE A 69 10.07 1.83 -6.34
C ILE A 69 10.40 3.23 -6.80
N GLY A 70 10.03 4.22 -5.99
CA GLY A 70 10.29 5.59 -6.34
C GLY A 70 11.79 5.85 -6.46
N THR A 71 12.15 6.67 -7.42
CA THR A 71 13.54 7.01 -7.73
C THR A 71 14.04 8.19 -6.90
N THR A 72 13.21 8.74 -6.03
CA THR A 72 13.54 9.85 -5.13
C THR A 72 13.39 9.44 -3.67
N ALA A 73 14.09 10.13 -2.76
CA ALA A 73 14.02 9.86 -1.32
C ALA A 73 12.59 9.87 -0.76
N SER A 74 11.68 10.65 -1.34
CA SER A 74 10.27 10.74 -0.92
C SER A 74 9.35 9.68 -1.55
N THR A 75 9.78 9.02 -2.62
CA THR A 75 8.95 8.04 -3.36
C THR A 75 9.48 6.61 -3.24
N ALA A 76 10.73 6.42 -2.82
CA ALA A 76 11.39 5.12 -2.73
C ALA A 76 10.76 4.17 -1.69
N ALA A 77 9.99 4.69 -0.73
CA ALA A 77 9.46 3.90 0.37
C ALA A 77 7.94 4.04 0.51
N ALA A 78 7.20 3.29 -0.30
CA ALA A 78 5.77 3.07 -0.10
C ALA A 78 5.54 1.93 0.93
N GLY A 79 4.62 2.12 1.88
CA GLY A 79 4.25 1.11 2.88
C GLY A 79 4.96 1.26 4.24
N ASN A 80 4.79 0.27 5.12
CA ASN A 80 5.33 0.28 6.48
C ASN A 80 6.80 -0.19 6.47
N HIS A 81 7.73 0.74 6.55
CA HIS A 81 9.17 0.45 6.51
C HIS A 81 9.90 1.05 7.71
N THR A 82 11.02 0.42 8.05
CA THR A 82 11.92 0.86 9.13
C THR A 82 13.35 0.91 8.60
N HIS A 83 14.15 1.84 9.13
CA HIS A 83 15.58 1.92 8.84
C HIS A 83 16.36 1.43 10.05
N ALA A 84 17.01 0.27 9.93
CA ALA A 84 18.04 -0.10 10.89
C ALA A 84 19.25 0.82 10.73
N VAL A 85 19.95 1.14 11.82
CA VAL A 85 21.21 1.93 11.79
C VAL A 85 22.24 1.28 10.85
N ALA A 86 22.27 -0.05 10.79
CA ALA A 86 23.12 -0.82 9.87
C ALA A 86 22.87 -0.52 8.38
N ASN A 87 21.69 0.01 8.02
CA ASN A 87 21.35 0.37 6.65
C ASN A 87 21.93 1.74 6.24
N ILE A 88 22.43 2.54 7.20
CA ILE A 88 22.95 3.88 6.95
C ILE A 88 24.47 3.78 6.81
N THR A 89 24.92 3.52 5.58
CA THR A 89 26.34 3.42 5.24
C THR A 89 27.09 4.68 5.69
N GLY A 90 28.17 4.51 6.44
CA GLY A 90 29.02 5.61 6.90
C GLY A 90 28.54 6.34 8.17
N LEU A 91 27.37 6.01 8.73
CA LEU A 91 26.88 6.64 9.96
C LEU A 91 27.82 6.38 11.15
N GLN A 92 28.31 5.15 11.31
CA GLN A 92 29.26 4.83 12.39
C GLN A 92 30.52 5.68 12.27
N THR A 93 31.12 5.75 11.09
CA THR A 93 32.29 6.60 10.83
C THR A 93 32.02 8.07 11.13
N ALA A 94 30.86 8.60 10.74
CA ALA A 94 30.50 9.98 11.00
C ALA A 94 30.34 10.28 12.50
N LEU A 95 29.74 9.35 13.26
CA LEU A 95 29.61 9.46 14.71
C LEU A 95 30.97 9.35 15.40
N ASP A 96 31.80 8.40 14.98
CA ASP A 96 33.16 8.22 15.50
C ASP A 96 34.02 9.46 15.24
N ALA A 97 33.88 10.11 14.09
CA ALA A 97 34.59 11.35 13.78
C ALA A 97 34.12 12.56 14.62
N LYS A 98 32.91 12.52 15.20
CA LYS A 98 32.44 13.54 16.15
C LYS A 98 32.93 13.26 17.57
N LEU A 99 33.32 12.02 17.87
CA LEU A 99 33.82 11.63 19.16
C LEU A 99 35.31 12.01 19.27
N THR A 100 35.62 13.03 20.06
CA THR A 100 37.02 13.48 20.26
C THR A 100 37.80 12.61 21.23
N GLY A 101 37.12 11.80 22.04
CA GLY A 101 37.73 10.92 23.04
C GLY A 101 36.85 9.70 23.34
N SER A 102 37.48 8.59 23.71
CA SER A 102 36.81 7.36 24.14
C SER A 102 36.30 7.44 25.58
N LYS A 103 35.48 6.47 25.98
CA LYS A 103 35.08 6.32 27.39
C LYS A 103 36.32 6.12 28.27
N ALA A 104 36.51 6.99 29.25
CA ALA A 104 37.63 6.88 30.18
C ALA A 104 37.53 5.59 31.05
N PRO A 105 38.66 4.93 31.36
CA PRO A 105 38.69 3.81 32.30
C PRO A 105 38.14 4.21 33.67
N ALA A 106 37.56 3.25 34.39
CA ALA A 106 37.05 3.49 35.74
C ALA A 106 38.16 4.03 36.68
N GLN A 107 37.82 5.05 37.45
CA GLN A 107 38.66 5.60 38.53
C GLN A 107 38.04 5.22 39.86
N ALA A 108 38.83 4.60 40.75
CA ALA A 108 38.39 4.32 42.11
C ALA A 108 38.27 5.63 42.91
N ASN A 109 37.41 5.64 43.91
CA ASN A 109 37.35 6.76 44.86
C ASN A 109 38.69 6.88 45.60
N SER A 110 39.15 8.11 45.82
CA SER A 110 40.36 8.34 46.60
C SER A 110 40.15 7.91 48.05
N THR A 111 41.13 7.18 48.59
CA THR A 111 41.23 6.85 50.01
C THR A 111 42.45 7.50 50.66
N ALA A 112 43.01 8.52 50.01
CA ALA A 112 44.20 9.21 50.49
C ALA A 112 43.91 9.93 51.81
N THR A 113 44.80 9.75 52.78
CA THR A 113 44.75 10.43 54.09
C THR A 113 45.73 11.59 54.17
N ASP A 114 46.53 11.81 53.12
CA ASP A 114 47.52 12.87 53.01
C ASP A 114 47.56 13.49 51.60
N VAL A 115 48.33 14.56 51.45
CA VAL A 115 48.47 15.29 50.18
C VAL A 115 49.19 14.44 49.13
N ALA A 116 50.16 13.62 49.53
CA ALA A 116 50.92 12.79 48.61
C ALA A 116 50.02 11.76 47.91
N GLY A 117 49.13 11.09 48.66
CA GLY A 117 48.14 10.18 48.11
C GLY A 117 47.15 10.88 47.18
N LEU A 118 46.69 12.09 47.54
CA LEU A 118 45.78 12.86 46.68
C LEU A 118 46.44 13.22 45.34
N VAL A 119 47.71 13.61 45.36
CA VAL A 119 48.49 13.91 44.15
C VAL A 119 48.65 12.66 43.29
N ALA A 120 48.89 11.49 43.89
CA ALA A 120 48.98 10.23 43.15
C ALA A 120 47.66 9.87 42.46
N ASP A 121 46.53 9.93 43.17
CA ASP A 121 45.20 9.63 42.63
C ASP A 121 44.79 10.60 41.52
N PHE A 122 45.10 11.89 41.70
CA PHE A 122 44.85 12.91 40.69
C PHE A 122 45.65 12.65 39.42
N ASN A 123 46.96 12.39 39.55
CA ASN A 123 47.81 12.07 38.41
C ASN A 123 47.34 10.80 37.67
N ALA A 124 46.84 9.80 38.40
CA ALA A 124 46.25 8.60 37.80
C ALA A 124 44.98 8.92 36.99
N LEU A 125 44.12 9.81 37.50
CA LEU A 125 42.95 10.30 36.75
C LEU A 125 43.38 11.05 35.48
N LEU A 126 44.35 11.95 35.59
CA LEU A 126 44.86 12.72 34.43
C LEU A 126 45.42 11.80 33.35
N ALA A 127 46.17 10.78 33.74
CA ALA A 127 46.68 9.77 32.82
C ALA A 127 45.53 9.04 32.11
N LYS A 128 44.50 8.62 32.85
CA LYS A 128 43.30 7.96 32.28
C LYS A 128 42.57 8.85 31.28
N LEU A 129 42.39 10.14 31.60
CA LEU A 129 41.68 11.08 30.73
C LEU A 129 42.47 11.44 29.47
N ARG A 130 43.81 11.55 29.56
CA ARG A 130 44.70 11.73 28.40
C ARG A 130 44.68 10.51 27.49
N THR A 131 44.79 9.30 28.05
CA THR A 131 44.68 8.05 27.28
C THR A 131 43.33 7.93 26.59
N ALA A 132 42.26 8.40 27.23
CA ALA A 132 40.93 8.44 26.65
C ALA A 132 40.74 9.56 25.62
N GLY A 133 41.69 10.48 25.42
CA GLY A 133 41.56 11.62 24.51
C GLY A 133 40.53 12.66 24.98
N VAL A 134 40.07 12.59 26.23
CA VAL A 134 39.09 13.54 26.79
C VAL A 134 39.76 14.89 27.06
N ILE A 135 41.05 14.86 27.43
CA ILE A 135 41.89 16.05 27.57
C ILE A 135 43.15 15.85 26.72
N THR A 136 43.56 16.90 26.04
CA THR A 136 44.81 16.93 25.27
C THR A 136 46.02 16.85 26.20
N THR A 137 47.07 16.16 25.76
CA THR A 137 48.37 16.10 26.45
C THR A 137 49.05 17.46 26.49
#